data_AF-A0AAD4CHB7-F1
#
_entry.id   AF-A0AAD4CHB7-F1
#
_cell.length_a   1.000
_cell.length_b   1.000
_cell.length_c   1.000
_cell.angle_alpha   90.00
_cell.angle_beta   90.00
_cell.angle_gamma   90.00
#
_symmetry.space_group_name_H-M   'P 1'
#
loop_
_entity.id
_entity.type
_entity.pdbx_description
1 polymer ?
#
loop_
_entity_poly.entity_id
_entity_poly.type
_entity_poly.pdbx_seq_one_letter_code
_entity_poly.pdbx_strand_id
1 'polypeptide(L)'
;MSTHDSVGENGALLYGELAAVVTIMYQRASQPILPEDEEEEAGMFEELDNAGEESDGFPRAFPTEQRFPVLMASLFGPQHGRLIYAMVEGGRLVIHQSRIYSFEKEATAPFDLFARWLLSAPAEGPACN
;
A
#
# COMPACT_ATOMS: atom_id res chain seq x y z
N MET A 1 2.54 3.74 -28.23
CA MET A 1 2.14 2.77 -27.19
C MET A 1 3.43 2.30 -26.53
N SER A 2 3.83 2.92 -25.42
CA SER A 2 5.08 2.59 -24.74
C SER A 2 4.90 1.24 -24.05
N THR A 3 5.65 0.23 -24.48
CA THR A 3 5.77 -1.03 -23.76
C THR A 3 6.47 -0.72 -22.44
N HIS A 4 5.70 -0.40 -21.40
CA HIS A 4 6.21 -0.49 -20.05
C HIS A 4 6.55 -1.96 -19.85
N ASP A 5 7.83 -2.30 -19.94
CA ASP A 5 8.31 -3.61 -19.52
C ASP A 5 7.87 -3.78 -18.07
N SER A 6 6.86 -4.62 -17.85
CA SER A 6 6.38 -5.01 -16.51
C SER A 6 7.39 -5.88 -15.76
N VAL A 7 8.64 -5.91 -16.25
CA VAL A 7 9.75 -6.66 -15.67
C VAL A 7 10.33 -5.79 -14.56
N GLY A 8 10.05 -6.17 -13.32
CA GLY A 8 10.64 -5.50 -12.17
C GLY A 8 12.17 -5.65 -12.13
N GLU A 9 12.85 -4.66 -11.56
CA GLU A 9 14.29 -4.67 -11.30
C GLU A 9 14.56 -4.45 -9.80
N ASN A 10 15.53 -5.19 -9.24
CA ASN A 10 15.93 -5.01 -7.84
C ASN A 10 16.56 -3.62 -7.67
N GLY A 11 16.06 -2.86 -6.68
CA GLY A 11 16.58 -1.50 -6.42
C GLY A 11 15.85 -0.40 -7.20
N ALA A 12 14.97 -0.75 -8.14
CA ALA A 12 14.11 0.21 -8.86
C ALA A 12 12.63 -0.07 -8.59
N LEU A 13 11.79 0.95 -8.60
CA LEU A 13 10.33 0.82 -8.51
C LEU A 13 9.69 1.01 -9.89
N LEU A 14 8.70 0.17 -10.20
CA LEU A 14 7.81 0.42 -11.31
C LEU A 14 6.96 1.66 -10.97
N TYR A 15 6.60 2.43 -12.00
CA TYR A 15 5.73 3.59 -11.82
C TYR A 15 4.41 3.23 -11.11
N GLY A 16 3.81 2.09 -11.48
CA GLY A 16 2.57 1.63 -10.86
C GLY A 16 2.71 1.32 -9.36
N GLU A 17 3.88 0.84 -8.91
CA GLU A 17 4.13 0.60 -7.48
C GLU A 17 4.29 1.91 -6.73
N LEU A 18 5.08 2.85 -7.27
CA LEU A 18 5.28 4.14 -6.64
C LEU A 18 3.96 4.92 -6.57
N ALA A 19 3.20 4.94 -7.67
CA ALA A 19 1.89 5.59 -7.73
C ALA A 19 0.93 4.99 -6.70
N ALA A 20 0.86 3.66 -6.59
CA ALA A 20 0.02 3.00 -5.60
C ALA A 20 0.41 3.38 -4.16
N VAL A 21 1.71 3.35 -3.83
CA VAL A 21 2.21 3.74 -2.50
C VAL A 21 1.82 5.18 -2.16
N VAL A 22 2.10 6.13 -3.06
CA VAL A 22 1.81 7.55 -2.82
C VAL A 22 0.31 7.79 -2.69
N THR A 23 -0.50 7.18 -3.55
CA THR A 23 -1.97 7.30 -3.50
C THR A 23 -2.54 6.77 -2.19
N ILE A 24 -2.13 5.57 -1.75
CA ILE A 24 -2.61 4.97 -0.49
C ILE A 24 -2.22 5.86 0.70
N MET A 25 -0.97 6.34 0.73
CA MET A 25 -0.51 7.23 1.80
C MET A 25 -1.29 8.54 1.83
N TYR A 26 -1.51 9.14 0.67
CA TYR A 26 -2.28 10.37 0.54
C TYR A 26 -3.73 10.19 1.00
N GLN A 27 -4.39 9.12 0.55
CA GLN A 27 -5.76 8.80 0.94
C GLN A 27 -5.89 8.56 2.44
N ARG A 28 -4.92 7.87 3.06
CA ARG A 28 -4.94 7.62 4.50
C ARG A 28 -4.73 8.90 5.32
N ALA A 29 -3.79 9.75 4.88
CA ALA A 29 -3.54 11.04 5.53
C ALA A 29 -4.73 12.00 5.39
N SER A 30 -5.44 11.92 4.27
CA SER A 30 -6.57 12.77 3.93
C SER A 30 -7.93 12.14 4.27
N GLN A 31 -7.96 11.00 4.95
CA GLN A 31 -9.20 10.30 5.22
C GLN A 31 -10.15 11.19 6.05
N PRO A 32 -11.38 11.48 5.57
CA PRO A 32 -12.35 12.27 6.32
C PRO A 32 -12.97 11.45 7.45
N ILE A 33 -13.51 12.13 8.45
CA ILE A 33 -14.44 11.53 9.41
C ILE A 33 -15.79 11.36 8.70
N LEU A 34 -16.34 10.14 8.72
CA LEU A 34 -17.66 9.85 8.19
C LEU A 34 -18.68 9.78 9.34
N PRO A 35 -19.92 10.24 9.11
CA PRO A 35 -21.02 10.10 10.05
C PRO A 35 -21.42 8.61 10.16
N GLU A 36 -22.05 8.23 11.26
CA GLU A 36 -22.53 6.85 11.46
C GLU A 36 -23.83 6.57 10.71
N ASP A 37 -24.58 7.62 10.36
CA ASP A 37 -25.83 7.51 9.61
C ASP A 37 -25.53 7.32 8.11
N GLU A 38 -26.13 6.29 7.51
CA GLU A 38 -25.87 5.90 6.12
C GLU A 38 -26.33 6.96 5.10
N GLU A 39 -27.41 7.71 5.38
CA GLU A 39 -27.89 8.76 4.48
C GLU A 39 -26.96 9.98 4.53
N GLU A 40 -26.51 10.37 5.73
CA GLU A 40 -25.51 11.41 5.91
C GLU A 40 -24.14 11.01 5.31
N GLU A 41 -23.75 9.74 5.44
CA GLU A 41 -22.49 9.20 4.89
C GLU A 41 -22.51 9.29 3.35
N ALA A 42 -23.60 8.85 2.72
CA ALA A 42 -23.77 8.95 1.27
C ALA A 42 -23.74 10.40 0.78
N GLY A 43 -24.40 11.32 1.50
CA GLY A 43 -24.36 12.75 1.19
C GLY A 43 -22.94 13.32 1.26
N MET A 44 -22.17 12.93 2.27
CA MET A 44 -20.76 13.35 2.40
C MET A 44 -19.88 12.80 1.28
N PHE A 45 -20.10 11.56 0.81
CA PHE A 45 -19.37 11.04 -0.35
C PHE A 45 -19.64 11.86 -1.62
N GLU A 46 -20.90 12.24 -1.88
CA GLU A 46 -21.22 13.13 -3.00
C GLU A 46 -20.54 14.50 -2.86
N GLU A 47 -20.52 15.09 -1.66
CA GLU A 47 -19.81 16.35 -1.41
C GLU A 47 -18.30 16.23 -1.66
N LEU A 48 -17.68 15.14 -1.20
CA LEU A 48 -16.26 14.87 -1.41
C LEU A 48 -15.92 14.71 -2.91
N ASP A 49 -16.74 13.99 -3.66
CA ASP A 49 -16.58 13.83 -5.11
C ASP A 49 -16.69 15.17 -5.85
N ASN A 50 -17.57 16.06 -5.38
CA ASN A 50 -17.72 17.40 -5.94
C ASN A 50 -16.60 18.36 -5.54
N ALA A 51 -16.02 18.21 -4.34
CA ALA A 51 -14.95 19.06 -3.83
C ALA A 51 -13.61 18.84 -4.54
N GLY A 52 -13.38 17.65 -5.10
CA GLY A 52 -12.14 17.32 -5.81
C GLY A 52 -10.90 17.56 -4.94
N GLU A 53 -9.99 18.43 -5.39
CA GLU A 53 -8.76 18.78 -4.67
C GLU A 53 -8.99 19.71 -3.45
N GLU A 54 -10.18 20.32 -3.30
CA GLU A 54 -10.51 21.25 -2.20
C GLU A 54 -11.05 20.54 -0.93
N SER A 55 -10.83 19.22 -0.81
CA SER A 55 -11.29 18.41 0.34
C SER A 55 -10.61 18.75 1.69
N ASP A 56 -9.71 19.73 1.73
CA ASP A 56 -9.02 20.18 2.95
C ASP A 56 -9.95 20.80 4.01
N GLY A 57 -11.19 21.12 3.65
CA GLY A 57 -12.21 21.59 4.58
C GLY A 57 -12.80 20.51 5.50
N PHE A 58 -12.62 19.22 5.17
CA PHE A 58 -13.21 18.13 5.95
C PHE A 58 -12.33 17.74 7.15
N PRO A 59 -12.92 17.56 8.35
CA PRO A 59 -12.20 17.00 9.49
C PRO A 59 -11.58 15.64 9.14
N ARG A 60 -10.28 15.50 9.36
CA ARG A 60 -9.54 14.26 9.10
C ARG A 60 -9.74 13.26 10.24
N ALA A 61 -9.84 11.97 9.91
CA ALA A 61 -9.93 10.88 10.87
C ALA A 61 -8.66 10.70 11.72
N PHE A 62 -7.49 11.07 11.16
CA PHE A 62 -6.18 10.92 11.81
C PHE A 62 -5.38 12.24 11.83
N PRO A 63 -5.88 13.30 12.48
CA PRO A 63 -5.34 14.66 12.33
C PRO A 63 -3.96 14.85 12.96
N THR A 64 -3.55 13.96 13.86
CA THR A 64 -2.26 14.01 14.57
C THR A 64 -1.27 12.94 14.10
N GLU A 65 -1.71 12.02 13.24
CA GLU A 65 -0.88 10.93 12.77
C GLU A 65 0.09 11.44 11.72
N GLN A 66 1.39 11.24 11.96
CA GLN A 66 2.45 11.68 11.05
C GLN A 66 3.08 10.51 10.29
N ARG A 67 2.71 9.28 10.65
CA ARG A 67 3.28 8.05 10.11
C ARG A 67 2.13 7.19 9.58
N PHE A 68 2.04 7.09 8.26
CA PHE A 68 1.09 6.20 7.60
C PHE A 68 1.87 5.07 6.92
N PRO A 69 2.14 3.96 7.63
CA PRO A 69 2.85 2.84 7.06
C PRO A 69 1.99 2.16 6.00
N VAL A 70 2.58 1.91 4.83
CA VAL A 70 1.98 1.13 3.76
C VAL A 70 2.73 -0.17 3.61
N LEU A 71 1.96 -1.25 3.64
CA LEU A 71 2.41 -2.62 3.42
C LEU A 71 1.80 -3.11 2.11
N MET A 72 2.61 -3.37 1.10
CA MET A 72 2.12 -3.72 -0.23
C MET A 72 2.82 -4.95 -0.79
N ALA A 73 2.03 -5.89 -1.30
CA ALA A 73 2.51 -6.95 -2.18
C ALA A 73 2.34 -6.49 -3.63
N SER A 74 3.45 -6.31 -4.33
CA SER A 74 3.47 -5.98 -5.75
C SER A 74 3.65 -7.26 -6.55
N LEU A 75 2.71 -7.55 -7.44
CA LEU A 75 2.71 -8.71 -8.32
C LEU A 75 2.72 -8.22 -9.77
N PHE A 76 3.67 -8.71 -10.58
CA PHE A 76 3.85 -8.29 -11.96
C PHE A 76 4.29 -9.45 -12.87
N GLY A 77 4.12 -9.24 -14.17
CA GLY A 77 4.33 -10.28 -15.17
C GLY A 77 5.79 -10.73 -15.29
N PRO A 78 6.06 -11.98 -15.74
CA PRO A 78 5.06 -13.02 -16.02
C PRO A 78 4.43 -13.62 -14.76
N GLN A 79 5.22 -13.96 -13.73
CA GLN A 79 4.76 -14.40 -12.39
C GLN A 79 5.82 -14.04 -11.34
N HIS A 80 6.05 -12.74 -11.15
CA HIS A 80 7.01 -12.23 -10.17
C HIS A 80 6.34 -11.32 -9.17
N GLY A 81 6.98 -11.13 -8.02
CA GLY A 81 6.49 -10.16 -7.06
C GLY A 81 7.50 -9.79 -6.00
N ARG A 82 7.19 -8.73 -5.27
CA ARG A 82 7.99 -8.27 -4.11
C ARG A 82 7.10 -7.65 -3.06
N LEU A 83 7.66 -7.53 -1.86
CA LEU A 83 7.05 -6.84 -0.74
C LEU A 83 7.64 -5.43 -0.65
N ILE A 84 6.78 -4.45 -0.46
CA ILE A 84 7.14 -3.04 -0.30
C ILE A 84 6.59 -2.58 1.04
N TYR A 85 7.45 -1.94 1.83
CA TYR A 85 7.09 -1.21 3.03
C TYR A 85 7.45 0.25 2.84
N ALA A 86 6.49 1.15 3.01
CA ALA A 86 6.71 2.58 2.86
C ALA A 86 6.16 3.35 4.07
N MET A 87 6.82 4.43 4.46
CA MET A 87 6.34 5.32 5.51
C MET A 87 6.93 6.73 5.37
N VAL A 88 6.29 7.72 5.97
CA VAL A 88 6.91 9.04 6.16
C VAL A 88 7.73 9.04 7.45
N GLU A 89 9.00 9.39 7.35
CA GLU A 89 9.89 9.59 8.48
C GLU A 89 10.61 10.94 8.33
N GLY A 90 10.43 11.83 9.30
CA GLY A 90 11.09 13.15 9.28
C GLY A 90 10.76 13.99 8.03
N GLY A 91 9.53 13.88 7.52
CA GLY A 91 9.08 14.57 6.30
C GLY A 91 9.60 13.95 4.99
N ARG A 92 10.23 12.78 5.05
CA ARG A 92 10.71 12.05 3.87
C ARG A 92 9.94 10.77 3.68
N LEU A 93 9.57 10.47 2.45
CA LEU A 93 9.05 9.16 2.08
C LEU A 93 10.21 8.16 2.05
N VAL A 94 10.18 7.19 2.95
CA VAL A 94 11.13 6.08 3.02
C VAL A 94 10.44 4.85 2.45
N ILE A 95 11.06 4.21 1.46
CA ILE A 95 10.54 2.99 0.83
C ILE A 95 11.58 1.88 0.95
N HIS A 96 11.19 0.79 1.59
CA HIS A 96 11.91 -0.46 1.65
C HIS A 96 11.27 -1.46 0.69
N GLN A 97 12.10 -2.15 -0.07
CA GLN A 97 11.68 -3.18 -1.01
C GLN A 97 12.43 -4.47 -0.71
N SER A 98 11.74 -5.61 -0.80
CA SER A 98 12.40 -6.91 -0.84
C SER A 98 13.09 -7.12 -2.18
N ARG A 99 13.87 -8.20 -2.28
CA ARG A 99 14.20 -8.79 -3.57
C ARG A 99 12.93 -9.18 -4.34
N ILE A 100 13.05 -9.31 -5.65
CA ILE A 100 12.01 -9.91 -6.49
C ILE A 100 12.02 -11.43 -6.30
N TYR A 101 10.83 -11.99 -6.12
CA TYR A 101 10.59 -13.42 -6.01
C TYR A 101 9.89 -13.93 -7.26
N SER A 102 10.21 -15.17 -7.65
CA SER A 102 9.52 -15.87 -8.73
C SER A 102 8.42 -16.77 -8.15
N PHE A 103 7.26 -16.73 -8.80
CA PHE A 103 6.09 -17.58 -8.53
C PHE A 103 5.84 -18.58 -9.66
N GLU A 104 6.71 -18.64 -10.67
CA GLU A 104 6.57 -19.50 -11.85
C GLU A 104 6.51 -20.99 -11.53
N LYS A 105 7.08 -21.40 -10.39
CA LYS A 105 7.10 -22.78 -9.92
C LYS A 105 6.56 -22.84 -8.50
N GLU A 106 5.42 -23.50 -8.33
CA GLU A 106 4.75 -23.68 -7.04
C GLU A 106 5.70 -24.19 -5.95
N ALA A 107 6.54 -25.19 -6.27
CA ALA A 107 7.48 -25.79 -5.33
C ALA A 107 8.53 -24.82 -4.74
N THR A 108 8.77 -23.68 -5.40
CA THR A 108 9.73 -22.66 -4.94
C THR A 108 9.08 -21.30 -4.69
N ALA A 109 7.78 -21.18 -4.97
CA ALA A 109 7.05 -19.93 -4.85
C ALA A 109 6.87 -19.57 -3.37
N PRO A 110 7.21 -18.36 -2.94
CA PRO A 110 7.18 -17.98 -1.52
C PRO A 110 5.77 -17.54 -1.07
N PHE A 111 4.74 -18.34 -1.38
CA PHE A 111 3.35 -18.02 -1.02
C PHE A 111 3.19 -17.81 0.49
N ASP A 112 3.77 -18.68 1.31
CA ASP A 112 3.71 -18.58 2.78
C ASP A 112 4.31 -17.27 3.30
N LEU A 113 5.41 -16.81 2.70
CA LEU A 113 6.04 -15.55 3.08
C LEU A 113 5.09 -14.37 2.80
N PHE A 114 4.52 -14.32 1.60
CA PHE A 114 3.62 -13.23 1.20
C PHE A 114 2.31 -13.27 2.01
N ALA A 115 1.74 -14.46 2.20
CA ALA A 115 0.53 -14.65 3.00
C ALA A 115 0.74 -14.22 4.45
N ARG A 116 1.85 -14.64 5.09
CA ARG A 116 2.19 -14.23 6.47
C ARG A 116 2.33 -12.72 6.59
N TRP A 117 2.97 -12.09 5.62
CA TRP A 117 3.15 -10.64 5.62
C TRP A 117 1.82 -9.90 5.48
N LEU A 118 0.97 -10.30 4.53
CA LEU A 118 -0.34 -9.70 4.29
C LEU A 118 -1.32 -9.94 5.45
N LEU A 119 -1.25 -11.11 6.09
CA LEU A 119 -2.11 -11.48 7.21
C LEU A 119 -1.55 -11.05 8.57
N SER A 120 -0.39 -10.36 8.61
CA SER A 120 0.32 -10.02 9.85
C SER A 120 0.55 -11.24 10.77
N ALA A 121 0.73 -12.41 10.18
CA ALA A 121 0.95 -13.65 10.91
C ALA A 121 2.47 -13.87 11.10
N PRO A 122 2.97 -13.92 12.34
CA PRO A 122 4.39 -14.16 12.58
C PRO A 122 4.80 -15.55 12.08
N ALA A 123 6.05 -15.68 11.65
CA ALA A 123 6.63 -17.01 11.44
C ALA A 123 6.69 -17.74 12.79
N GLU A 124 6.26 -19.00 12.82
CA GLU A 124 6.57 -19.87 13.96
C GLU A 124 8.09 -19.87 14.14
N GLY A 125 8.54 -19.31 15.27
CA GLY A 125 9.96 -19.34 15.62
C GLY A 125 10.41 -20.80 15.79
N PRO A 126 11.72 -21.08 15.70
CA PRO A 126 12.21 -22.38 16.14
C PRO A 126 11.70 -22.62 17.57
N ALA A 127 11.14 -23.81 17.82
CA ALA A 127 10.78 -24.21 19.17
C ALA A 127 11.99 -23.95 20.07
N CYS A 128 11.79 -23.16 21.13
CA CYS A 128 12.79 -23.05 22.17
C CYS A 128 12.87 -24.43 22.82
N ASN A 129 13.88 -25.22 22.43
CA ASN A 129 14.24 -26.48 23.05
C ASN A 129 15.28 -26.24 24.14
#